data_AF-A0A3M1TRB6-F1
#
_entry.id   AF-A0A3M1TRB6-F1
#
_cell.length_a   1.000
_cell.length_b   1.000
_cell.length_c   1.000
_cell.angle_alpha   90.00
_cell.angle_beta   90.00
_cell.angle_gamma   90.00
#
_symmetry.space_group_name_H-M   'P 1'
#
loop_
_entity.id
_entity.type
_entity.pdbx_description
1 polymer ?
#
loop_
_entity_poly.entity_id
_entity_poly.type
_entity_poly.pdbx_seq_one_letter_code
_entity_poly.pdbx_strand_id
1 'polypeptide(L)'
;MEEGLFHNPVFVNYVNEFAVSVVGHRETHDMIEVVDPRTRERKKVCPRYPTIPCEVHARAASEARQGGGFQFRGVPASFVCDSSGKQLAQVRGMSPQAFIDALKEAQRTIGKPPLTATAIAELERDLLKGDKLLAKGKYAKAHKAYAKVAEDEDLPTFVRARARERLERLEQAARSAVDEARALPPAKAKRALKKLLRELAPFPAAKKAVEEALAEAGR
;
A
#
# COMPACT_ATOMS: atom_id res chain seq x y z
N MET A 1 -9.20 36.96 -5.57
CA MET A 1 -9.57 35.55 -5.81
C MET A 1 -8.72 34.73 -4.88
N GLU A 2 -9.33 34.05 -3.90
CA GLU A 2 -8.59 33.12 -3.04
C GLU A 2 -7.94 32.05 -3.93
N GLU A 3 -6.62 31.93 -3.89
CA GLU A 3 -5.93 30.77 -4.47
C GLU A 3 -6.52 29.53 -3.83
N GLY A 4 -7.32 28.78 -4.61
CA GLY A 4 -8.10 27.68 -4.08
C GLY A 4 -7.19 26.70 -3.37
N LEU A 5 -7.55 26.34 -2.12
CA LEU A 5 -6.88 25.43 -1.18
C LEU A 5 -5.97 24.33 -1.80
N PHE A 6 -6.39 23.74 -2.92
CA PHE A 6 -5.67 22.71 -3.68
C PHE A 6 -4.54 23.22 -4.60
N HIS A 7 -4.23 24.52 -4.56
CA HIS A 7 -3.12 25.16 -5.25
C HIS A 7 -1.95 25.46 -4.30
N ASN A 8 -2.14 25.29 -2.99
CA ASN A 8 -1.06 25.40 -2.02
C ASN A 8 -0.25 24.08 -1.99
N PRO A 9 1.00 24.08 -2.50
CA PRO A 9 1.78 22.85 -2.66
C PRO A 9 2.12 22.19 -1.31
N VAL A 10 2.23 22.95 -0.23
CA VAL A 10 2.49 22.43 1.13
C VAL A 10 1.27 21.67 1.64
N PHE A 11 0.08 22.23 1.45
CA PHE A 11 -1.18 21.57 1.83
C PHE A 11 -1.47 20.34 0.97
N VAL A 12 -1.24 20.42 -0.35
CA VAL A 12 -1.42 19.31 -1.28
C VAL A 12 -0.47 18.15 -0.94
N ASN A 13 0.79 18.44 -0.62
CA ASN A 13 1.74 17.42 -0.17
C ASN A 13 1.30 16.82 1.18
N TYR A 14 0.88 17.65 2.14
CA TYR A 14 0.37 17.19 3.43
C TYR A 14 -0.90 16.31 3.32
N VAL A 15 -1.85 16.61 2.45
CA VAL A 15 -3.04 15.76 2.28
C VAL A 15 -2.69 14.45 1.56
N ASN A 16 -1.84 14.49 0.53
CA ASN A 16 -1.36 13.29 -0.17
C ASN A 16 -0.52 12.35 0.73
N GLU A 17 0.13 12.90 1.75
CA GLU A 17 1.00 12.19 2.67
C GLU A 17 0.25 11.54 3.85
N PHE A 18 -0.95 12.04 4.21
CA PHE A 18 -1.63 11.67 5.46
C PHE A 18 -3.10 11.23 5.30
N ALA A 19 -3.69 11.37 4.10
CA ALA A 19 -5.08 11.00 3.87
C ALA A 19 -5.29 10.41 2.46
N VAL A 20 -6.11 9.36 2.38
CA VAL A 20 -6.77 9.01 1.11
C VAL A 20 -8.06 9.83 1.04
N SER A 21 -8.08 10.84 0.18
CA SER A 21 -9.29 11.61 -0.07
C SER A 21 -10.22 10.82 -1.01
N VAL A 22 -11.24 10.18 -0.44
CA VAL A 22 -12.41 9.72 -1.22
C VAL A 22 -13.48 10.77 -1.06
N VAL A 23 -13.68 11.56 -2.11
CA VAL A 23 -14.75 12.55 -2.15
C VAL A 23 -15.98 11.89 -2.77
N GLY A 24 -17.16 12.28 -2.31
CA GLY A 24 -18.42 12.04 -3.00
C GLY A 24 -19.12 13.38 -3.12
N HIS A 25 -19.47 13.79 -4.34
CA HIS A 25 -20.31 14.97 -4.58
C HIS A 25 -21.55 14.58 -5.38
N ARG A 26 -22.64 15.33 -5.19
CA ARG A 26 -23.92 15.14 -5.91
C ARG A 26 -23.93 15.83 -7.27
N GLU A 27 -23.07 16.83 -7.46
CA GLU A 27 -23.03 17.61 -8.70
C GLU A 27 -22.12 16.95 -9.73
N THR A 28 -22.61 16.86 -10.96
CA THR A 28 -21.81 16.60 -12.15
C THR A 28 -20.97 17.85 -12.43
N HIS A 29 -19.66 17.77 -12.30
CA HIS A 29 -18.74 18.80 -12.82
C HIS A 29 -18.25 18.41 -14.21
N ASP A 30 -17.94 19.40 -15.05
CA ASP A 30 -17.33 19.14 -16.35
C ASP A 30 -15.94 18.50 -16.18
N MET A 31 -15.65 17.54 -17.04
CA MET A 31 -14.35 16.86 -17.06
C MET A 31 -13.32 17.72 -17.77
N ILE A 32 -12.08 17.70 -17.29
CA ILE A 32 -10.94 18.26 -18.03
C ILE A 32 -10.07 17.11 -18.57
N GLU A 33 -9.54 17.28 -19.78
CA GLU A 33 -8.53 16.38 -20.31
C GLU A 33 -7.15 16.80 -19.79
N VAL A 34 -6.41 15.84 -19.24
CA VAL A 34 -5.01 16.00 -18.90
C VAL A 34 -4.17 14.94 -19.62
N VAL A 35 -2.96 15.32 -20.02
CA VAL A 35 -1.97 14.40 -20.57
C VAL A 35 -1.11 13.93 -19.42
N ASP A 36 -1.05 12.61 -19.19
CA ASP A 36 -0.16 12.05 -18.19
C ASP A 36 1.29 12.39 -18.53
N PRO A 37 2.04 13.09 -17.66
CA PRO A 37 3.39 13.55 -17.99
C PRO A 37 4.39 12.39 -18.11
N ARG A 38 4.06 11.20 -17.59
CA ARG A 38 4.91 10.00 -17.65
C ARG A 38 4.54 9.11 -18.83
N THR A 39 3.25 8.83 -19.03
CA THR A 39 2.81 7.88 -20.07
C THR A 39 2.38 8.55 -21.37
N ARG A 40 2.19 9.87 -21.36
CA ARG A 40 1.62 10.68 -22.45
C ARG A 40 0.17 10.33 -22.82
N GLU A 41 -0.49 9.48 -22.04
CA GLU A 41 -1.89 9.12 -22.27
C GLU A 41 -2.82 10.27 -21.89
N ARG A 42 -3.87 10.47 -22.68
CA ARG A 42 -4.95 11.42 -22.36
C ARG A 42 -5.92 10.77 -21.40
N LYS A 43 -6.21 11.44 -20.29
CA LYS A 43 -7.20 10.97 -19.31
C LYS A 43 -8.12 12.11 -18.90
N LYS A 44 -9.39 11.77 -18.66
CA LYS A 44 -10.39 12.68 -18.12
C LYS A 44 -10.32 12.67 -16.61
N VAL A 45 -10.11 13.84 -16.02
CA VAL A 45 -9.96 14.00 -14.56
C VAL A 45 -10.89 15.08 -14.04
N CYS A 46 -11.12 15.06 -12.73
CA CYS A 46 -11.86 16.10 -12.05
C CYS A 46 -11.05 17.41 -12.06
N PRO A 47 -11.65 18.56 -12.42
CA PRO A 47 -10.97 19.85 -12.35
C PRO A 47 -10.59 20.25 -10.91
N ARG A 48 -11.25 19.68 -9.91
CA ARG A 48 -10.92 19.87 -8.49
C ARG A 48 -9.87 18.86 -7.99
N TYR A 49 -9.73 17.71 -8.66
CA TYR A 49 -8.84 16.61 -8.26
C TYR A 49 -8.19 15.96 -9.49
N PRO A 50 -7.16 16.58 -10.08
CA PRO A 50 -6.55 16.09 -11.33
C PRO A 50 -5.74 14.79 -11.15
N THR A 51 -5.55 14.33 -9.91
CA THR A 51 -4.79 13.13 -9.56
C THR A 51 -5.63 11.85 -9.53
N ILE A 52 -6.96 11.95 -9.58
CA ILE A 52 -7.87 10.80 -9.51
C ILE A 52 -8.70 10.73 -10.81
N PRO A 53 -8.62 9.63 -11.58
CA PRO A 53 -9.51 9.41 -12.71
C PRO A 53 -10.98 9.40 -12.28
N CYS A 54 -11.87 10.03 -13.05
CA CYS A 54 -13.29 10.14 -12.69
C CYS A 54 -13.97 8.78 -12.45
N GLU A 55 -13.54 7.73 -13.14
CA GLU A 55 -14.03 6.36 -12.97
C GLU A 55 -13.74 5.78 -11.58
N VAL A 56 -12.56 6.06 -11.02
CA VAL A 56 -12.15 5.61 -9.69
C VAL A 56 -12.96 6.34 -8.63
N HIS A 57 -13.19 7.63 -8.84
CA HIS A 57 -14.04 8.47 -7.99
C HIS A 57 -15.50 8.01 -7.99
N ALA A 58 -16.08 7.74 -9.18
CA ALA A 58 -17.45 7.26 -9.32
C ALA A 58 -17.66 5.87 -8.72
N ARG A 59 -16.70 4.96 -8.93
CA ARG A 59 -16.73 3.61 -8.35
C ARG A 59 -16.67 3.66 -6.82
N ALA A 60 -15.73 4.41 -6.25
CA ALA A 60 -15.60 4.55 -4.80
C ALA A 60 -16.86 5.17 -4.18
N ALA A 61 -17.48 6.16 -4.84
CA ALA A 61 -18.75 6.74 -4.40
C ALA A 61 -19.92 5.73 -4.47
N SER A 62 -19.96 4.88 -5.50
CA SER A 62 -20.97 3.83 -5.64
C SER A 62 -20.81 2.74 -4.58
N GLU A 63 -19.59 2.26 -4.36
CA GLU A 63 -19.26 1.24 -3.35
C GLU A 63 -19.55 1.75 -1.93
N ALA A 64 -19.21 3.01 -1.63
CA ALA A 64 -19.52 3.65 -0.36
C ALA A 64 -21.03 3.79 -0.08
N ARG A 65 -21.85 4.00 -1.13
CA ARG A 65 -23.32 4.06 -1.02
C ARG A 65 -23.95 2.68 -0.82
N GLN A 66 -23.40 1.64 -1.44
CA GLN A 66 -23.94 0.28 -1.39
C GLN A 66 -23.52 -0.49 -0.13
N GLY A 67 -22.30 -0.26 0.39
CA GLY A 67 -21.74 -1.00 1.52
C GLY A 67 -22.07 -0.47 2.91
N GLY A 68 -22.82 0.64 3.03
CA GLY A 68 -23.20 1.23 4.33
C GLY A 68 -22.04 1.80 5.18
N GLY A 69 -20.81 1.82 4.65
CA GLY A 69 -19.61 2.22 5.39
C GLY A 69 -19.51 3.71 5.72
N PHE A 70 -20.25 4.57 5.03
CA PHE A 70 -20.19 6.03 5.22
C PHE A 70 -21.59 6.64 5.30
N GLN A 71 -21.93 7.22 6.45
CA GLN A 71 -23.17 7.99 6.62
C GLN A 71 -22.99 9.39 6.03
N PHE A 72 -23.27 9.54 4.73
CA PHE A 72 -23.33 10.84 4.07
C PHE A 72 -24.58 11.62 4.54
N ARG A 73 -24.49 12.37 5.64
CA ARG A 73 -25.55 13.32 6.08
C ARG A 73 -25.63 14.60 5.24
N GLY A 74 -24.90 14.65 4.12
CA GLY A 74 -24.78 15.78 3.20
C GLY A 74 -23.51 15.61 2.37
N VAL A 75 -23.50 16.13 1.14
CA VAL A 75 -22.29 16.21 0.30
C VAL A 75 -22.06 17.67 -0.12
N PRO A 76 -20.80 18.12 -0.27
CA PRO A 76 -19.56 17.37 -0.08
C PRO A 76 -19.30 17.05 1.40
N ALA A 77 -18.82 15.83 1.66
CA ALA A 77 -18.32 15.41 2.95
C ALA A 77 -16.94 14.80 2.77
N SER A 78 -16.04 15.11 3.70
CA SER A 78 -14.69 14.53 3.72
C SER A 78 -14.48 13.85 5.05
N PHE A 79 -13.84 12.69 5.01
CA PHE A 79 -13.60 11.83 6.16
C PHE A 79 -12.13 11.47 6.24
N VAL A 80 -11.63 11.28 7.45
CA VAL A 80 -10.32 10.67 7.72
C VAL A 80 -10.57 9.25 8.18
N CYS A 81 -9.92 8.27 7.55
CA CYS A 81 -10.08 6.85 7.85
C CYS A 81 -8.73 6.19 8.15
N ASP A 82 -8.72 5.07 8.88
CA ASP A 82 -7.54 4.22 9.01
C ASP A 82 -7.34 3.30 7.78
N SER A 83 -6.25 2.53 7.77
CA SER A 83 -5.93 1.62 6.67
C SER A 83 -6.87 0.41 6.54
N SER A 84 -7.78 0.19 7.50
CA SER A 84 -8.85 -0.81 7.42
C SER A 84 -10.14 -0.24 6.82
N GLY A 85 -10.19 1.06 6.56
CA GLY A 85 -11.38 1.76 6.07
C GLY A 85 -12.32 2.24 7.19
N LYS A 86 -11.93 2.10 8.46
CA LYS A 86 -12.72 2.61 9.59
C LYS A 86 -12.58 4.13 9.67
N GLN A 87 -13.72 4.84 9.71
CA GLN A 87 -13.75 6.28 9.89
C GLN A 87 -13.18 6.67 11.28
N LEU A 88 -12.26 7.63 11.29
CA LEU A 88 -11.63 8.17 12.49
C LEU A 88 -12.08 9.59 12.82
N ALA A 89 -12.32 10.41 11.79
CA ALA A 89 -12.82 11.78 11.94
C ALA A 89 -13.61 12.22 10.70
N GLN A 90 -14.43 13.26 10.85
CA GLN A 90 -15.13 13.92 9.75
C GLN A 90 -14.61 15.36 9.64
N VAL A 91 -14.28 15.80 8.43
CA VAL A 91 -13.90 17.18 8.16
C VAL A 91 -15.16 18.05 8.17
N ARG A 92 -15.22 19.01 9.10
CA ARG A 92 -16.36 19.92 9.26
C ARG A 92 -16.05 21.26 8.61
N GLY A 93 -16.43 21.40 7.33
CA GLY A 93 -16.21 22.61 6.53
C GLY A 93 -15.14 22.44 5.45
N MET A 94 -14.93 23.46 4.61
CA MET A 94 -13.98 23.42 3.48
C MET A 94 -12.72 24.28 3.70
N SER A 95 -12.40 24.66 4.94
CA SER A 95 -11.20 25.45 5.25
C SER A 95 -9.98 24.54 5.50
N PRO A 96 -8.75 24.99 5.19
CA PRO A 96 -7.52 24.24 5.51
C PRO A 96 -7.43 23.88 7.00
N GLN A 97 -7.87 24.77 7.88
CA GLN A 97 -7.87 24.53 9.32
C GLN A 97 -8.79 23.37 9.71
N ALA A 98 -9.97 23.25 9.09
CA ALA A 98 -10.88 22.13 9.34
C ALA A 98 -10.27 20.77 8.95
N PHE A 99 -9.47 20.73 7.88
CA PHE A 99 -8.73 19.52 7.50
C PHE A 99 -7.62 19.19 8.51
N ILE A 100 -6.86 20.20 8.94
CA ILE A 100 -5.81 20.04 9.95
C ILE A 100 -6.40 19.51 11.27
N ASP A 101 -7.53 20.06 11.70
CA ASP A 101 -8.17 19.66 12.96
C ASP A 101 -8.73 18.24 12.90
N ALA A 102 -9.37 17.85 11.79
CA ALA A 102 -9.84 16.48 11.58
C ALA A 102 -8.68 15.46 11.54
N LEU A 103 -7.55 15.82 10.95
CA LEU A 103 -6.35 14.98 10.94
C LEU A 103 -5.74 14.84 12.36
N LYS A 104 -5.69 15.93 13.13
CA LYS A 104 -5.26 15.89 14.54
C LYS A 104 -6.21 15.05 15.39
N GLU A 105 -7.53 15.14 15.18
CA GLU A 105 -8.53 14.31 15.85
C GLU A 105 -8.31 12.83 15.55
N ALA A 106 -8.18 12.46 14.27
CA ALA A 106 -7.88 11.10 13.87
C ALA A 106 -6.57 10.57 14.49
N GLN A 107 -5.53 11.40 14.54
CA GLN A 107 -4.24 11.05 15.14
C GLN A 107 -4.31 10.85 16.65
N ARG A 108 -5.11 11.66 17.37
CA ARG A 108 -5.38 11.45 18.81
C ARG A 108 -6.07 10.11 19.05
N THR A 109 -7.04 9.74 18.22
CA THR A 109 -7.74 8.45 18.31
C THR A 109 -6.79 7.26 18.09
N ILE A 110 -5.72 7.44 17.33
CA ILE A 110 -4.68 6.42 17.11
C ILE A 110 -3.62 6.40 18.24
N GLY A 111 -3.66 7.37 19.17
CA GLY A 111 -2.79 7.41 20.36
C GLY A 111 -1.31 7.68 20.05
N LYS A 112 -1.01 8.37 18.93
CA LYS A 112 0.37 8.68 18.53
C LYS A 112 0.53 10.15 18.11
N PRO A 113 1.67 10.78 18.38
CA PRO A 113 2.00 12.07 17.77
C PRO A 113 2.02 11.95 16.24
N PRO A 114 1.83 13.07 15.51
CA PRO A 114 1.78 13.07 14.05
C PRO A 114 3.06 12.44 13.47
N LEU A 115 2.94 11.29 12.82
CA LEU A 115 4.04 10.71 12.03
C LEU A 115 3.97 11.28 10.63
N THR A 116 5.00 12.03 10.22
CA THR A 116 5.09 12.57 8.86
C THR A 116 5.30 11.47 7.83
N ALA A 117 4.95 11.68 6.56
CA ALA A 117 5.24 10.68 5.53
C ALA A 117 6.74 10.46 5.37
N THR A 118 7.57 11.47 5.60
CA THR A 118 9.04 11.28 5.68
C THR A 118 9.39 10.30 6.79
N ALA A 119 8.83 10.46 8.00
CA ALA A 119 9.04 9.52 9.09
C ALA A 119 8.51 8.12 8.74
N ILE A 120 7.34 8.00 8.10
CA ILE A 120 6.79 6.70 7.66
C ILE A 120 7.69 6.06 6.59
N ALA A 121 8.14 6.82 5.59
CA ALA A 121 9.04 6.33 4.55
C ALA A 121 10.39 5.89 5.13
N GLU A 122 10.89 6.59 6.15
CA GLU A 122 12.08 6.20 6.88
C GLU A 122 11.88 4.90 7.65
N LEU A 123 10.73 4.73 8.30
CA LEU A 123 10.32 3.52 9.03
C LEU A 123 10.09 2.33 8.08
N GLU A 124 9.59 2.57 6.87
CA GLU A 124 9.29 1.53 5.86
C GLU A 124 10.47 1.21 4.94
N ARG A 125 11.60 1.93 5.06
CA ARG A 125 12.78 1.76 4.21
C ARG A 125 13.29 0.32 4.15
N ASP A 126 13.33 -0.36 5.29
CA ASP A 126 13.77 -1.75 5.38
C ASP A 126 12.73 -2.71 4.75
N LEU A 127 11.42 -2.38 4.79
CA LEU A 127 10.39 -3.11 4.07
C LEU A 127 10.56 -2.97 2.56
N LEU A 128 10.75 -1.75 2.05
CA LEU A 128 11.01 -1.52 0.62
C LEU A 128 12.29 -2.20 0.13
N LYS A 129 13.31 -2.27 0.99
CA LYS A 129 14.53 -3.04 0.73
C LYS A 129 14.21 -4.54 0.62
N GLY A 130 13.38 -5.08 1.51
CA GLY A 130 12.87 -6.45 1.42
C GLY A 130 12.13 -6.70 0.11
N ASP A 131 11.23 -5.80 -0.29
CA ASP A 131 10.45 -5.92 -1.53
C ASP A 131 11.37 -5.97 -2.78
N LYS A 132 12.41 -5.12 -2.81
CA LYS A 132 13.44 -5.13 -3.87
C LYS A 132 14.29 -6.40 -3.88
N LEU A 133 14.48 -7.05 -2.73
CA LEU A 133 15.21 -8.32 -2.62
C LEU A 133 14.33 -9.49 -3.08
N LEU A 134 13.06 -9.48 -2.70
CA LEU A 134 12.07 -10.45 -3.15
C LEU A 134 11.91 -10.43 -4.67
N ALA A 135 11.78 -9.25 -5.28
CA ALA A 135 11.72 -9.10 -6.74
C ALA A 135 12.96 -9.66 -7.48
N LYS A 136 14.08 -9.84 -6.78
CA LYS A 136 15.32 -10.43 -7.31
C LYS A 136 15.47 -11.93 -6.97
N GLY A 137 14.44 -12.55 -6.39
CA GLY A 137 14.46 -13.93 -5.91
C GLY A 137 15.40 -14.19 -4.73
N LYS A 138 15.74 -13.14 -3.96
CA LYS A 138 16.64 -13.24 -2.79
C LYS A 138 15.83 -13.43 -1.50
N TYR A 139 15.14 -14.57 -1.40
CA TYR A 139 14.16 -14.85 -0.34
C TYR A 139 14.77 -14.75 1.07
N ALA A 140 15.96 -15.31 1.31
CA ALA A 140 16.58 -15.25 2.63
C ALA A 140 16.89 -13.81 3.07
N LYS A 141 17.34 -12.97 2.13
CA LYS A 141 17.66 -11.57 2.43
C LYS A 141 16.40 -10.72 2.59
N ALA A 142 15.34 -11.01 1.82
CA ALA A 142 14.04 -10.37 2.00
C ALA A 142 13.46 -10.71 3.38
N HIS A 143 13.49 -11.99 3.77
CA HIS A 143 13.05 -12.45 5.08
C HIS A 143 13.76 -11.70 6.20
N LYS A 144 15.10 -11.62 6.15
CA LYS A 144 15.89 -10.90 7.15
C LYS A 144 15.50 -9.42 7.24
N ALA A 145 15.21 -8.76 6.12
CA ALA A 145 14.81 -7.36 6.11
C ALA A 145 13.43 -7.16 6.76
N TYR A 146 12.46 -8.03 6.48
CA TYR A 146 11.13 -7.95 7.11
C TYR A 146 11.15 -8.37 8.58
N ALA A 147 11.83 -9.47 8.93
CA ALA A 147 11.94 -9.96 10.30
C ALA A 147 12.54 -8.91 11.23
N LYS A 148 13.61 -8.21 10.78
CA LYS A 148 14.19 -7.09 11.52
C LYS A 148 13.14 -6.04 11.90
N VAL A 149 12.22 -5.69 11.00
CA VAL A 149 11.16 -4.71 11.26
C VAL A 149 10.02 -5.29 12.09
N ALA A 150 9.69 -6.57 11.91
CA ALA A 150 8.61 -7.24 12.63
C ALA A 150 8.91 -7.48 14.12
N GLU A 151 10.20 -7.67 14.44
CA GLU A 151 10.71 -8.01 15.77
C GLU A 151 11.21 -6.79 16.55
N ASP A 152 11.43 -5.65 15.90
CA ASP A 152 11.89 -4.42 16.56
C ASP A 152 10.76 -3.79 17.39
N GLU A 153 10.87 -3.87 18.72
CA GLU A 153 9.83 -3.40 19.64
C GLU A 153 9.70 -1.88 19.73
N ASP A 154 10.74 -1.14 19.32
CA ASP A 154 10.75 0.32 19.32
C ASP A 154 9.96 0.89 18.13
N LEU A 155 9.63 0.06 17.14
CA LEU A 155 8.85 0.47 15.98
C LEU A 155 7.34 0.53 16.24
N PRO A 156 6.63 1.49 15.60
CA PRO A 156 5.18 1.56 15.69
C PRO A 156 4.47 0.24 15.31
N THR A 157 3.48 -0.17 16.10
CA THR A 157 2.69 -1.40 15.89
C THR A 157 2.21 -1.62 14.45
N PHE A 158 1.78 -0.57 13.73
CA PHE A 158 1.32 -0.71 12.34
C PHE A 158 2.47 -1.06 11.36
N VAL A 159 3.69 -0.57 11.61
CA VAL A 159 4.88 -0.88 10.80
C VAL A 159 5.26 -2.35 11.01
N ARG A 160 5.24 -2.80 12.27
CA ARG A 160 5.47 -4.20 12.61
C ARG A 160 4.42 -5.14 12.02
N ALA A 161 3.15 -4.76 12.05
CA ALA A 161 2.06 -5.52 11.43
C ALA A 161 2.27 -5.66 9.92
N ARG A 162 2.60 -4.56 9.23
CA ARG A 162 2.96 -4.56 7.80
C ARG A 162 4.17 -5.43 7.46
N ALA A 163 5.13 -5.55 8.37
CA ALA A 163 6.27 -6.45 8.22
C ALA A 163 5.86 -7.92 8.33
N ARG A 164 4.97 -8.25 9.29
CA ARG A 164 4.42 -9.59 9.47
C ARG A 164 3.60 -10.06 8.27
N GLU A 165 2.73 -9.20 7.73
CA GLU A 165 2.00 -9.50 6.48
C GLU A 165 2.95 -9.80 5.31
N ARG A 166 4.08 -9.09 5.20
CA ARG A 166 5.09 -9.35 4.17
C ARG A 166 5.83 -10.67 4.39
N LEU A 167 6.11 -11.05 5.63
CA LEU A 167 6.67 -12.37 5.95
C LEU A 167 5.73 -13.50 5.54
N GLU A 168 4.43 -13.37 5.80
CA GLU A 168 3.41 -14.34 5.38
C GLU A 168 3.34 -14.47 3.85
N ARG A 169 3.32 -13.33 3.13
CA ARG A 169 3.35 -13.34 1.65
C ARG A 169 4.67 -13.90 1.11
N LEU A 170 5.78 -13.68 1.80
CA LEU A 170 7.10 -14.17 1.38
C LEU A 170 7.17 -15.70 1.44
N GLU A 171 6.57 -16.33 2.45
CA GLU A 171 6.43 -17.80 2.53
C GLU A 171 5.63 -18.34 1.35
N GLN A 172 4.52 -17.68 0.97
CA GLN A 172 3.75 -18.07 -0.21
C GLN A 172 4.55 -17.90 -1.50
N ALA A 173 5.24 -16.77 -1.67
CA ALA A 173 6.08 -16.52 -2.84
C ALA A 173 7.25 -17.51 -2.96
N ALA A 174 7.83 -17.92 -1.82
CA ALA A 174 8.85 -18.96 -1.77
C ALA A 174 8.31 -20.30 -2.30
N ARG A 175 7.11 -20.71 -1.87
CA ARG A 175 6.46 -21.95 -2.36
C ARG A 175 6.16 -21.88 -3.85
N SER A 176 5.56 -20.79 -4.33
CA SER A 176 5.29 -20.61 -5.76
C SER A 176 6.56 -20.70 -6.61
N ALA A 177 7.68 -20.16 -6.14
CA ALA A 177 8.96 -20.27 -6.85
C ALA A 177 9.49 -21.70 -6.92
N VAL A 178 9.20 -22.54 -5.92
CA VAL A 178 9.50 -23.98 -5.98
C VAL A 178 8.67 -24.66 -7.06
N ASP A 179 7.36 -24.40 -7.10
CA ASP A 179 6.46 -24.97 -8.09
C ASP A 179 6.84 -24.55 -9.52
N GLU A 180 7.14 -23.28 -9.73
CA GLU A 180 7.66 -22.76 -10.99
C GLU A 180 8.98 -23.44 -11.40
N ALA A 181 9.89 -23.65 -10.44
CA ALA A 181 11.14 -24.34 -10.71
C ALA A 181 10.93 -25.82 -11.07
N ARG A 182 9.94 -26.50 -10.48
CA ARG A 182 9.57 -27.89 -10.80
C ARG A 182 8.96 -28.01 -12.21
N ALA A 183 8.22 -27.01 -12.66
CA ALA A 183 7.60 -26.99 -13.98
C ALA A 183 8.62 -26.81 -15.14
N LEU A 184 9.87 -26.48 -14.84
CA LEU A 184 10.92 -26.35 -15.85
C LEU A 184 11.36 -27.73 -16.40
N PRO A 185 11.97 -27.79 -17.61
CA PRO A 185 12.58 -29.01 -18.11
C PRO A 185 13.62 -29.59 -17.13
N PRO A 186 13.79 -30.92 -17.03
CA PRO A 186 14.50 -31.57 -15.91
C PRO A 186 15.87 -30.99 -15.55
N ALA A 187 16.72 -30.73 -16.56
CA ALA A 187 18.05 -30.14 -16.35
C ALA A 187 17.98 -28.68 -15.82
N LYS A 188 17.01 -27.90 -16.29
CA LYS A 188 16.77 -26.52 -15.86
C LYS A 188 16.12 -26.49 -14.47
N ALA A 189 15.15 -27.38 -14.21
CA ALA A 189 14.52 -27.56 -12.91
C ALA A 189 15.56 -27.86 -11.83
N LYS A 190 16.40 -28.87 -12.04
CA LYS A 190 17.47 -29.24 -11.09
C LYS A 190 18.40 -28.08 -10.75
N ARG A 191 18.77 -27.27 -11.75
CA ARG A 191 19.61 -26.07 -11.55
C ARG A 191 18.87 -24.98 -10.77
N ALA A 192 17.61 -24.71 -11.10
CA ALA A 192 16.78 -23.72 -10.42
C ALA A 192 16.50 -24.11 -8.96
N LEU A 193 16.11 -25.35 -8.71
CA LEU A 193 15.86 -25.92 -7.38
C LEU A 193 17.12 -25.86 -6.49
N LYS A 194 18.31 -26.23 -7.01
CA LYS A 194 19.57 -26.07 -6.27
C LYS A 194 19.88 -24.62 -5.90
N LYS A 195 19.54 -23.66 -6.76
CA LYS A 195 19.71 -22.23 -6.48
C LYS A 195 18.74 -21.78 -5.38
N LEU A 196 17.48 -22.18 -5.47
CA LEU A 196 16.44 -21.87 -4.48
C LEU A 196 16.76 -22.46 -3.11
N LEU A 197 17.29 -23.68 -3.03
CA LEU A 197 17.62 -24.34 -1.76
C LEU A 197 18.49 -23.48 -0.83
N ARG A 198 19.41 -22.68 -1.40
CA ARG A 198 20.28 -21.77 -0.64
C ARG A 198 19.55 -20.54 -0.09
N GLU A 199 18.51 -20.10 -0.77
CA GLU A 199 17.69 -18.94 -0.39
C GLU A 199 16.52 -19.31 0.52
N LEU A 200 16.15 -20.60 0.57
CA LEU A 200 14.97 -21.08 1.28
C LEU A 200 15.24 -21.53 2.73
N ALA A 201 16.45 -21.33 3.26
CA ALA A 201 16.77 -21.70 4.65
C ALA A 201 15.78 -21.17 5.70
N PRO A 202 15.23 -19.93 5.58
CA PRO A 202 14.23 -19.42 6.51
C PRO A 202 12.81 -20.00 6.35
N PHE A 203 12.56 -20.83 5.34
CA PHE A 203 11.21 -21.32 4.99
C PHE A 203 11.19 -22.86 5.01
N PRO A 204 11.00 -23.49 6.18
CA PRO A 204 11.17 -24.93 6.34
C PRO A 204 10.31 -25.78 5.40
N ALA A 205 9.06 -25.37 5.16
CA ALA A 205 8.15 -26.07 4.28
C ALA A 205 8.60 -26.00 2.81
N ALA A 206 8.94 -24.80 2.32
CA ALA A 206 9.43 -24.60 0.96
C ALA A 206 10.79 -25.28 0.74
N LYS A 207 11.68 -25.25 1.73
CA LYS A 207 12.97 -25.95 1.71
C LYS A 207 12.77 -27.47 1.56
N LYS A 208 11.90 -28.06 2.38
CA LYS A 208 11.58 -29.49 2.33
C LYS A 208 11.05 -29.90 0.95
N ALA A 209 10.15 -29.10 0.37
CA ALA A 209 9.61 -29.34 -0.98
C ALA A 209 10.71 -29.31 -2.06
N VAL A 210 11.71 -28.45 -1.94
CA VAL A 210 12.87 -28.44 -2.86
C VAL A 210 13.74 -29.68 -2.68
N GLU A 211 13.99 -30.12 -1.46
CA GLU A 211 14.78 -31.32 -1.16
C GLU A 211 14.12 -32.58 -1.74
N GLU A 212 12.80 -32.72 -1.58
CA GLU A 212 12.00 -33.80 -2.17
C GLU A 212 12.07 -33.79 -3.70
N ALA A 213 11.84 -32.62 -4.32
CA ALA A 213 11.88 -32.48 -5.79
C ALA A 213 13.28 -32.78 -6.38
N LEU A 214 14.35 -32.43 -5.65
CA LEU A 214 15.73 -32.75 -6.08
C LEU A 214 16.04 -34.25 -5.96
N ALA A 215 15.46 -34.94 -4.99
CA ALA A 215 15.62 -36.39 -4.82
C ALA A 215 14.88 -37.17 -5.92
N GLU A 216 13.71 -36.69 -6.36
CA GLU A 216 12.96 -37.24 -7.50
C GLU A 216 13.74 -37.08 -8.82
N ALA A 217 14.31 -35.90 -9.09
CA ALA A 217 15.08 -35.61 -10.30
C ALA A 217 16.49 -36.23 -10.34
N GLY A 218 16.85 -37.02 -9.33
CA GLY A 218 18.09 -37.79 -9.25
C GLY A 218 17.94 -39.29 -9.48
N ARG A 219 16.69 -39.78 -9.53
CA ARG A 219 16.34 -41.15 -9.95
C ARG A 219 16.10 -41.18 -11.45
#